data_AF-A0A101MYL0-F1
#
_entry.id   AF-A0A101MYL0-F1
#
_cell.length_a   1.000
_cell.length_b   1.000
_cell.length_c   1.000
_cell.angle_alpha   90.00
_cell.angle_beta   90.00
_cell.angle_gamma   90.00
#
_symmetry.space_group_name_H-M   'P 1'
#
loop_
_entity.id
_entity.type
_entity.pdbx_description
1 polymer ?
#
loop_
_entity_poly.entity_id
_entity_poly.type
_entity_poly.pdbx_seq_one_letter_code
_entity_poly.pdbx_strand_id
1 'polypeptide(L)'
;MHPDRTHSTRFPVPVDAVLRAAGWQPGRWDIKQAEIWADALRDHASPAGHRHAVFPAAVEAWAEFGGLHLTPTGPGRQVAPARLHLDPLHGLHMARTLADLGRALDTEVCPVGAETDTQALLAIDTEGRVYALDHTGDWYLGPDIDQALAGLVAGIEPTRLTAG
;
A
#
# COMPACT_ATOMS: atom_id res chain seq x y z
N MET A 1 -1.12 43.69 5.91
CA MET A 1 -2.07 42.57 5.82
C MET A 1 -1.50 41.61 4.77
N HIS A 2 -0.70 40.63 5.20
CA HIS A 2 -0.11 39.64 4.31
C HIS A 2 -1.04 38.41 4.36
N PRO A 3 -1.54 37.88 3.23
CA PRO A 3 -2.38 36.70 3.28
C PRO A 3 -1.52 35.53 3.74
N ASP A 4 -1.94 34.93 4.85
CA ASP A 4 -1.40 33.71 5.41
C ASP A 4 -1.54 32.61 4.35
N ARG A 5 -0.42 32.21 3.75
CA ARG A 5 -0.36 31.17 2.72
C ARG A 5 -0.42 29.85 3.47
N THR A 6 -1.62 29.39 3.79
CA THR A 6 -1.83 28.04 4.32
C THR A 6 -1.29 27.05 3.29
N HIS A 7 -0.07 26.57 3.51
CA HIS A 7 0.48 25.43 2.78
C HIS A 7 -0.43 24.24 3.10
N SER A 8 -1.35 23.92 2.18
CA SER A 8 -2.13 22.69 2.27
C SER A 8 -1.15 21.52 2.18
N THR A 9 -1.00 20.76 3.25
CA THR A 9 -0.20 19.54 3.26
C THR A 9 -0.87 18.48 2.36
N ARG A 10 -0.07 17.64 1.68
CA ARG A 10 -0.56 16.54 0.82
C ARG A 10 -1.49 15.58 1.58
N PHE A 11 -1.19 15.37 2.86
CA PHE A 11 -1.96 14.53 3.77
C PHE A 11 -2.63 15.34 4.88
N PRO A 12 -3.75 14.86 5.47
CA PRO A 12 -4.28 15.40 6.71
C PRO A 12 -3.22 15.40 7.82
N VAL A 13 -3.23 16.42 8.68
CA VAL A 13 -2.18 16.63 9.71
C VAL A 13 -1.83 15.38 10.54
N PRO A 14 -2.80 14.58 11.05
CA PRO A 14 -2.46 13.37 11.82
C PRO A 14 -1.76 12.31 10.97
N VAL A 15 -2.11 12.20 9.69
CA VAL A 15 -1.52 11.24 8.74
C VAL A 15 -0.11 11.68 8.35
N ASP A 16 0.08 12.97 8.01
CA ASP A 16 1.38 13.57 7.72
C ASP A 16 2.36 13.38 8.89
N ALA A 17 1.89 13.55 10.12
CA ALA A 17 2.71 13.33 11.33
C ALA A 17 3.20 11.88 11.46
N VAL A 18 2.34 10.88 11.19
CA VAL A 18 2.71 9.46 11.22
C VAL A 18 3.73 9.13 10.11
N LEU A 19 3.50 9.63 8.90
CA LEU A 19 4.44 9.44 7.78
C LEU A 19 5.81 10.05 8.09
N ARG A 20 5.85 11.28 8.60
CA ARG A 20 7.10 11.95 8.99
C ARG A 20 7.82 11.24 10.13
N ALA A 21 7.08 10.74 11.12
CA ALA A 21 7.65 9.97 12.21
C ALA A 21 8.30 8.66 11.71
N ALA A 22 7.79 8.10 10.61
CA ALA A 22 8.38 6.94 9.94
C ALA A 22 9.54 7.29 8.99
N GLY A 23 9.92 8.57 8.86
CA GLY A 23 11.02 9.04 8.02
C GLY A 23 10.62 9.47 6.61
N TRP A 24 9.32 9.52 6.28
CA TRP A 24 8.87 10.09 5.01
C TRP A 24 8.98 11.62 5.01
N GLN A 25 9.33 12.18 3.86
CA GLN A 25 9.30 13.61 3.60
C GLN A 25 8.81 13.84 2.16
N PRO A 26 8.11 14.97 1.88
CA PRO A 26 7.72 15.30 0.52
C PRO A 26 8.91 15.28 -0.44
N GLY A 27 8.75 14.58 -1.57
CA GLY A 27 9.82 14.40 -2.56
C GLY A 27 10.80 13.26 -2.25
N ARG A 28 10.56 12.45 -1.22
CA ARG A 28 11.27 11.17 -1.04
C ARG A 28 11.11 10.31 -2.30
N TRP A 29 12.23 9.78 -2.79
CA TRP A 29 12.25 8.91 -3.96
C TRP A 29 13.48 7.99 -3.94
N ASP A 30 13.30 6.75 -3.51
CA ASP A 30 14.33 5.71 -3.49
C ASP A 30 14.11 4.71 -4.64
N ILE A 31 14.42 5.16 -5.86
CA ILE A 31 14.26 4.32 -7.05
C ILE A 31 15.16 3.09 -7.03
N LYS A 32 16.35 3.18 -6.40
CA LYS A 32 17.28 2.05 -6.35
C LYS A 32 16.71 0.90 -5.53
N GLN A 33 16.13 1.22 -4.37
CA GLN A 33 15.47 0.20 -3.55
C GLN A 33 14.24 -0.37 -4.26
N ALA A 34 13.47 0.46 -4.96
CA ALA A 34 12.34 0.00 -5.75
C ALA A 34 12.74 -0.97 -6.88
N GLU A 35 13.85 -0.71 -7.58
CA GLU A 35 14.41 -1.60 -8.60
C GLU A 35 14.86 -2.94 -7.99
N ILE A 36 15.52 -2.92 -6.82
CA ILE A 36 15.91 -4.15 -6.11
C ILE A 36 14.68 -5.03 -5.79
N TRP A 37 13.59 -4.42 -5.31
CA TRP A 37 12.35 -5.16 -5.08
C TRP A 37 11.70 -5.64 -6.37
N ALA A 38 11.72 -4.83 -7.42
CA ALA A 38 11.20 -5.21 -8.72
C ALA A 38 11.91 -6.48 -9.26
N ASP A 39 13.24 -6.52 -9.17
CA ASP A 39 14.03 -7.68 -9.58
C ASP A 39 13.73 -8.89 -8.70
N ALA A 40 13.71 -8.73 -7.37
CA ALA A 40 13.39 -9.82 -6.45
C ALA A 40 12.00 -10.45 -6.72
N LEU A 41 10.99 -9.63 -7.02
CA LEU A 41 9.65 -10.12 -7.35
C LEU A 41 9.60 -10.80 -8.73
N ARG A 42 10.30 -10.27 -9.75
CA ARG A 42 10.36 -10.85 -11.10
C ARG A 42 11.11 -12.18 -11.15
N ASP A 43 12.17 -12.29 -10.35
CA ASP A 43 12.98 -13.49 -10.23
C ASP A 43 12.25 -14.60 -9.47
N HIS A 44 11.25 -14.25 -8.67
CA HIS A 44 10.42 -15.23 -7.98
C HIS A 44 9.36 -15.84 -8.89
N ALA A 45 9.36 -17.17 -8.96
CA ALA A 45 8.25 -17.97 -9.43
C ALA A 45 7.81 -18.92 -8.31
N SER A 46 6.51 -19.00 -8.07
CA SER A 46 5.96 -19.99 -7.15
C SER A 46 6.20 -21.41 -7.68
N PRO A 47 6.10 -22.47 -6.85
CA PRO A 47 6.25 -23.85 -7.31
C PRO A 47 5.32 -24.26 -8.46
N ALA A 48 4.15 -23.61 -8.57
CA ALA A 48 3.19 -23.82 -9.65
C ALA A 48 3.42 -22.91 -10.88
N GLY A 49 4.50 -22.14 -10.89
CA GLY A 49 4.89 -21.27 -12.01
C GLY A 49 4.25 -19.88 -12.02
N HIS A 50 3.43 -19.51 -11.02
CA HIS A 50 2.90 -18.15 -10.91
C HIS A 50 4.02 -17.14 -10.64
N ARG A 51 3.98 -16.01 -11.34
CA ARG A 51 4.94 -14.90 -11.26
C ARG A 51 4.22 -13.62 -10.86
N HIS A 52 4.96 -12.68 -10.28
CA HIS A 52 4.45 -11.33 -10.01
C HIS A 52 4.40 -10.48 -11.27
N ALA A 53 3.37 -9.65 -11.38
CA ALA A 53 3.35 -8.52 -12.29
C ALA A 53 4.01 -7.32 -11.61
N VAL A 54 4.90 -6.61 -12.31
CA VAL A 54 5.56 -5.40 -11.79
C VAL A 54 5.48 -4.31 -12.85
N PHE A 55 4.79 -3.21 -12.50
CA PHE A 55 4.43 -2.11 -13.39
C PHE A 55 4.69 -0.74 -12.71
N PRO A 56 4.65 0.38 -13.46
CA PRO A 56 5.05 1.70 -12.96
C PRO A 56 4.39 2.10 -11.63
N ALA A 57 3.07 2.01 -11.50
CA ALA A 57 2.36 2.40 -10.27
C ALA A 57 2.92 1.73 -9.00
N ALA A 58 3.31 0.45 -9.08
CA ALA A 58 3.93 -0.26 -7.96
C ALA A 58 5.33 0.27 -7.65
N VAL A 59 6.16 0.45 -8.68
CA VAL A 59 7.54 0.97 -8.55
C VAL A 59 7.52 2.39 -7.99
N GLU A 60 6.59 3.23 -8.42
CA GLU A 60 6.43 4.60 -7.93
C GLU A 60 6.00 4.62 -6.45
N ALA A 61 5.04 3.77 -6.07
CA ALA A 61 4.62 3.62 -4.68
C ALA A 61 5.78 3.15 -3.79
N TRP A 62 6.61 2.21 -4.24
CA TRP A 62 7.78 1.75 -3.51
C TRP A 62 8.87 2.81 -3.42
N ALA A 63 9.14 3.53 -4.50
CA ALA A 63 10.15 4.57 -4.51
C ALA A 63 9.79 5.69 -3.52
N GLU A 64 8.52 6.08 -3.44
CA GLU A 64 8.11 7.13 -2.50
C GLU A 64 7.91 6.62 -1.06
N PHE A 65 7.26 5.48 -0.86
CA PHE A 65 6.79 5.03 0.46
C PHE A 65 7.40 3.71 0.95
N GLY A 66 8.09 2.97 0.09
CA GLY A 66 8.66 1.68 0.46
C GLY A 66 9.69 1.78 1.58
N GLY A 67 9.72 0.78 2.46
CA GLY A 67 10.60 0.68 3.64
C GLY A 67 10.08 1.43 4.86
N LEU A 68 8.96 2.15 4.76
CA LEU A 68 8.36 2.83 5.92
C LEU A 68 7.65 1.84 6.85
N HIS A 69 7.81 2.07 8.15
CA HIS A 69 7.03 1.41 9.21
C HIS A 69 6.09 2.44 9.84
N LEU A 70 4.79 2.34 9.54
CA LEU A 70 3.78 3.26 10.05
C LEU A 70 3.18 2.69 11.33
N THR A 71 3.24 3.45 12.42
CA THR A 71 2.82 3.02 13.76
C THR A 71 1.85 4.02 14.40
N PRO A 72 0.64 4.22 13.82
CA PRO A 72 -0.36 5.10 14.41
C PRO A 72 -0.75 4.65 15.83
N THR A 73 -1.01 5.62 16.71
CA THR A 73 -1.29 5.38 18.15
C THR A 73 -2.64 5.90 18.61
N GLY A 74 -3.42 6.54 17.73
CA GLY A 74 -4.76 7.04 18.02
C GLY A 74 -5.85 5.96 17.99
N PRO A 75 -7.07 6.26 18.45
CA PRO A 75 -8.18 5.30 18.50
C PRO A 75 -8.77 4.95 17.13
N GLY A 76 -8.43 5.70 16.08
CA GLY A 76 -9.06 5.60 14.76
C GLY A 76 -10.45 6.23 14.71
N ARG A 77 -10.99 6.40 13.50
CA ARG A 77 -12.31 7.04 13.28
C ARG A 77 -13.47 6.05 13.31
N GLN A 78 -13.27 4.85 12.79
CA GLN A 78 -14.27 3.78 12.70
C GLN A 78 -13.71 2.45 13.21
N VAL A 79 -12.47 2.15 12.84
CA VAL A 79 -11.72 0.94 13.24
C VAL A 79 -10.35 1.33 13.79
N ALA A 80 -9.64 0.39 14.40
CA ALA A 80 -8.28 0.62 14.86
C ALA A 80 -7.37 1.02 13.68
N PRO A 81 -6.51 2.05 13.81
CA PRO A 81 -5.55 2.40 12.79
C PRO A 81 -4.56 1.27 12.49
N ALA A 82 -4.31 1.03 11.20
CA ALA A 82 -3.45 -0.07 10.78
C ALA A 82 -1.97 0.26 11.01
N ARG A 83 -1.22 -0.70 11.58
CA ARG A 83 0.24 -0.66 11.60
C ARG A 83 0.78 -1.27 10.33
N LEU A 84 1.56 -0.52 9.56
CA LEU A 84 1.96 -0.92 8.21
C LEU A 84 3.47 -1.09 8.12
N HIS A 85 3.91 -2.11 7.38
CA HIS A 85 5.27 -2.19 6.87
C HIS A 85 5.19 -2.22 5.34
N LEU A 86 5.66 -1.14 4.70
CA LEU A 86 5.62 -0.97 3.25
C LEU A 86 6.82 -1.67 2.59
N ASP A 87 6.87 -2.99 2.72
CA ASP A 87 7.83 -3.87 2.06
C ASP A 87 7.09 -4.85 1.15
N PRO A 88 7.22 -4.75 -0.18
CA PRO A 88 6.49 -5.61 -1.10
C PRO A 88 6.87 -7.09 -0.98
N LEU A 89 7.99 -7.43 -0.33
CA LEU A 89 8.42 -8.81 -0.14
C LEU A 89 7.55 -9.59 0.86
N HIS A 90 6.69 -8.93 1.64
CA HIS A 90 5.60 -9.63 2.35
C HIS A 90 4.70 -10.41 1.39
N GLY A 91 4.55 -9.93 0.16
CA GLY A 91 3.79 -10.59 -0.89
C GLY A 91 4.59 -11.59 -1.73
N LEU A 92 5.88 -11.81 -1.46
CA LEU A 92 6.76 -12.59 -2.35
C LEU A 92 6.19 -13.96 -2.70
N HIS A 93 5.63 -14.67 -1.73
CA HIS A 93 5.07 -16.01 -1.93
C HIS A 93 3.58 -16.01 -2.29
N MET A 94 2.96 -14.85 -2.47
CA MET A 94 1.54 -14.65 -2.75
C MET A 94 1.23 -14.47 -4.24
N ALA A 95 2.17 -14.79 -5.14
CA ALA A 95 2.01 -14.59 -6.59
C ALA A 95 0.72 -15.21 -7.17
N ARG A 96 0.29 -16.38 -6.66
CA ARG A 96 -0.98 -16.98 -7.08
C ARG A 96 -2.18 -16.17 -6.60
N THR A 97 -2.23 -15.83 -5.31
CA THR A 97 -3.32 -15.07 -4.70
C THR A 97 -3.51 -13.72 -5.40
N LEU A 98 -2.41 -13.02 -5.64
CA LEU A 98 -2.40 -11.76 -6.38
C LEU A 98 -2.88 -11.94 -7.83
N ALA A 99 -2.42 -12.97 -8.54
CA ALA A 99 -2.90 -13.26 -9.89
C ALA A 99 -4.41 -13.60 -9.92
N ASP A 100 -4.92 -14.28 -8.89
CA ASP A 100 -6.34 -14.61 -8.77
C ASP A 100 -7.20 -13.37 -8.48
N LEU A 101 -6.75 -12.46 -7.60
CA LEU A 101 -7.38 -11.17 -7.38
C LEU A 101 -7.37 -10.30 -8.65
N GLY A 102 -6.21 -10.18 -9.31
CA GLY A 102 -6.09 -9.41 -10.55
C GLY A 102 -7.06 -9.88 -11.62
N ARG A 103 -7.19 -11.20 -11.79
CA ARG A 103 -8.19 -11.77 -12.71
C ARG A 103 -9.63 -11.42 -12.34
N ALA A 104 -9.96 -11.45 -11.05
CA ALA A 104 -11.31 -11.09 -10.58
C ALA A 104 -11.64 -9.61 -10.80
N LEU A 105 -10.62 -8.75 -10.78
CA LEU A 105 -10.72 -7.30 -10.98
C LEU A 105 -10.47 -6.85 -12.43
N ASP A 106 -10.21 -7.78 -13.34
CA ASP A 106 -9.82 -7.52 -14.73
C ASP A 106 -8.60 -6.56 -14.84
N THR A 107 -7.59 -6.78 -14.00
CA THR A 107 -6.35 -5.97 -13.95
C THR A 107 -5.15 -6.82 -13.50
N GLU A 108 -3.96 -6.21 -13.43
CA GLU A 108 -2.79 -6.78 -12.79
C GLU A 108 -2.57 -6.11 -11.44
N VAL A 109 -2.20 -6.89 -10.42
CA VAL A 109 -1.92 -6.39 -9.08
C VAL A 109 -0.50 -6.77 -8.64
N CYS A 110 0.09 -5.90 -7.82
CA CYS A 110 1.46 -6.01 -7.33
C CYS A 110 1.47 -5.75 -5.81
N PRO A 111 2.28 -6.47 -5.00
CA PRO A 111 2.30 -6.23 -3.56
C PRO A 111 2.96 -4.89 -3.22
N VAL A 112 2.51 -4.26 -2.13
CA VAL A 112 3.06 -2.99 -1.62
C VAL A 112 3.66 -3.16 -0.22
N GLY A 113 3.03 -3.98 0.62
CA GLY A 113 3.37 -4.10 2.03
C GLY A 113 2.39 -4.98 2.77
N ALA A 114 2.40 -4.90 4.09
CA ALA A 114 1.43 -5.59 4.93
C ALA A 114 1.01 -4.75 6.13
N GLU A 115 -0.21 -4.98 6.61
CA GLU A 115 -0.60 -4.64 7.97
C GLU A 115 0.01 -5.66 8.93
N THR A 116 0.89 -5.21 9.83
CA THR A 116 1.71 -6.12 10.63
C THR A 116 0.95 -6.81 11.75
N ASP A 117 -0.16 -6.23 12.21
CA ASP A 117 -0.94 -6.77 13.33
C ASP A 117 -1.87 -7.91 12.87
N THR A 118 -2.42 -7.81 11.66
CA THR A 118 -3.37 -8.77 11.08
C THR A 118 -2.74 -9.69 10.03
N GLN A 119 -1.55 -9.32 9.54
CA GLN A 119 -0.90 -9.91 8.36
C GLN A 119 -1.70 -9.74 7.07
N ALA A 120 -2.60 -8.75 7.00
CA ALA A 120 -3.28 -8.39 5.76
C ALA A 120 -2.26 -7.86 4.75
N LEU A 121 -2.25 -8.41 3.54
CA LEU A 121 -1.37 -7.99 2.45
C LEU A 121 -1.96 -6.76 1.77
N LEU A 122 -1.15 -5.72 1.53
CA LEU A 122 -1.53 -4.58 0.70
C LEU A 122 -1.05 -4.81 -0.73
N ALA A 123 -1.91 -4.53 -1.70
CA ALA A 123 -1.61 -4.60 -3.12
C ALA A 123 -2.08 -3.35 -3.86
N ILE A 124 -1.46 -3.04 -4.98
CA ILE A 124 -1.81 -1.95 -5.89
C ILE A 124 -2.00 -2.50 -7.29
N ASP A 125 -2.89 -1.92 -8.09
CA ASP A 125 -3.05 -2.28 -9.49
C ASP A 125 -2.41 -1.29 -10.48
N THR A 126 -2.53 -1.60 -11.78
CA THR A 126 -1.96 -0.79 -12.86
C THR A 126 -2.50 0.64 -12.93
N GLU A 127 -3.70 0.90 -12.38
CA GLU A 127 -4.31 2.23 -12.31
C GLU A 127 -3.93 2.97 -11.02
N GLY A 128 -3.24 2.31 -10.09
CA GLY A 128 -2.84 2.87 -8.79
C GLY A 128 -3.85 2.60 -7.67
N ARG A 129 -4.95 1.88 -7.94
CA ARG A 129 -5.95 1.55 -6.92
C ARG A 129 -5.38 0.54 -5.94
N VAL A 130 -5.71 0.69 -4.66
CA VAL A 130 -5.08 -0.08 -3.58
C VAL A 130 -6.09 -0.97 -2.88
N TYR A 131 -5.62 -2.16 -2.51
CA TYR A 131 -6.42 -3.24 -1.93
C TYR A 131 -5.72 -3.83 -0.71
N ALA A 132 -6.51 -4.40 0.21
CA ALA A 132 -6.03 -5.27 1.27
C ALA A 132 -6.58 -6.69 1.05
N LEU A 133 -5.81 -7.71 1.40
CA LEU A 133 -6.20 -9.12 1.34
C LEU A 133 -5.85 -9.80 2.66
N ASP A 134 -6.81 -10.51 3.24
CA ASP A 134 -6.60 -11.30 4.45
C ASP A 134 -7.55 -12.52 4.46
N HIS A 135 -7.45 -13.34 5.50
CA HIS A 135 -8.24 -14.57 5.64
C HIS A 135 -9.78 -14.38 5.64
N THR A 136 -10.28 -13.15 5.78
CA THR A 136 -11.70 -12.79 5.81
C THR A 136 -12.22 -12.20 4.49
N GLY A 137 -11.34 -11.92 3.53
CA GLY A 137 -11.70 -11.45 2.19
C GLY A 137 -10.70 -10.48 1.56
N ASP A 138 -11.19 -9.71 0.60
CA ASP A 138 -10.45 -8.64 -0.07
C ASP A 138 -11.21 -7.31 0.10
N TRP A 139 -10.48 -6.20 0.25
CA TRP A 139 -11.05 -4.87 0.46
C TRP A 139 -10.44 -3.85 -0.48
N TYR A 140 -11.25 -2.89 -0.90
CA TYR A 140 -10.82 -1.67 -1.56
C TYR A 140 -10.43 -0.62 -0.53
N LEU A 141 -9.19 -0.11 -0.65
CA LEU A 141 -8.64 0.89 0.26
C LEU A 141 -8.69 2.31 -0.30
N GLY A 142 -8.69 2.46 -1.63
CA GLY A 142 -8.76 3.77 -2.25
C GLY A 142 -8.26 3.80 -3.69
N PRO A 143 -8.50 4.94 -4.37
CA PRO A 143 -8.13 5.12 -5.78
C PRO A 143 -6.62 5.29 -6.00
N ASP A 144 -5.86 5.61 -4.96
CA ASP A 144 -4.42 5.81 -4.99
C ASP A 144 -3.79 5.48 -3.63
N ILE A 145 -2.46 5.42 -3.58
CA ILE A 145 -1.69 5.13 -2.37
C ILE A 145 -1.88 6.19 -1.28
N ASP A 146 -2.14 7.45 -1.63
CA ASP A 146 -2.32 8.50 -0.64
C ASP A 146 -3.61 8.32 0.14
N GLN A 147 -4.72 8.06 -0.57
CA GLN A 147 -6.02 7.80 0.02
C GLN A 147 -6.00 6.52 0.84
N ALA A 148 -5.33 5.47 0.35
CA ALA A 148 -5.19 4.22 1.07
C ALA A 148 -4.44 4.41 2.40
N LEU A 149 -3.27 5.07 2.37
CA LEU A 149 -2.52 5.36 3.59
C LEU A 149 -3.28 6.30 4.54
N ALA A 150 -3.97 7.32 4.00
CA ALA A 150 -4.78 8.23 4.80
C ALA A 150 -5.93 7.50 5.51
N GLY A 151 -6.64 6.62 4.81
CA GLY A 151 -7.73 5.81 5.36
C GLY A 151 -7.24 4.86 6.45
N LEU A 152 -6.20 4.07 6.16
CA LEU A 152 -5.62 3.10 7.08
C LEU A 152 -5.06 3.74 8.36
N VAL A 153 -4.30 4.84 8.23
CA VAL A 153 -3.73 5.56 9.37
C VAL A 153 -4.81 6.30 10.18
N ALA A 154 -5.88 6.78 9.53
CA ALA A 154 -7.00 7.41 10.22
C ALA A 154 -7.97 6.38 10.86
N GLY A 155 -7.82 5.09 10.56
CA GLY A 155 -8.75 4.05 11.01
C GLY A 155 -10.13 4.16 10.35
N ILE A 156 -10.17 4.39 9.04
CA ILE A 156 -11.38 4.35 8.21
C ILE A 156 -11.63 2.91 7.79
N GLU A 157 -12.88 2.46 7.90
CA GLU A 157 -13.25 1.09 7.54
C GLU A 157 -13.20 0.89 6.01
N PRO A 158 -12.42 -0.09 5.49
CA PRO A 158 -12.37 -0.39 4.06
C PRO A 158 -13.68 -0.92 3.50
N THR A 159 -13.90 -0.73 2.20
CA THR A 159 -15.06 -1.31 1.52
C THR A 159 -14.74 -2.74 1.08
N ARG A 160 -15.51 -3.72 1.54
CA ARG A 160 -15.32 -5.12 1.14
C ARG A 160 -15.62 -5.30 -0.35
N LEU A 161 -14.73 -5.97 -1.07
CA LEU A 161 -14.98 -6.38 -2.44
C LEU A 161 -16.01 -7.53 -2.46
N THR A 162 -16.94 -7.47 -3.40
CA THR A 162 -17.95 -8.51 -3.59
C THR A 162 -17.88 -8.97 -5.04
N ALA A 163 -18.06 -10.27 -5.27
CA ALA A 163 -18.27 -10.77 -6.62
C ALA A 163 -19.58 -10.19 -7.15
N GLY A 164 -19.52 -9.52 -8.30
CA GLY A 164 -20.71 -9.06 -9.03
C GLY A 164 -21.51 -10.20 -9.63
#